data_AF-A0A4W4FHH6-F1
#
_entry.id   AF-A0A4W4FHH6-F1
#
_cell.length_a   1.000
_cell.length_b   1.000
_cell.length_c   1.000
_cell.angle_alpha   90.00
_cell.angle_beta   90.00
_cell.angle_gamma   90.00
#
_symmetry.space_group_name_H-M   'P 1'
#
loop_
_entity.id
_entity.type
_entity.pdbx_description
1 polymer ?
#
loop_
_entity_poly.entity_id
_entity_poly.type
_entity_poly.pdbx_seq_one_letter_code
_entity_poly.pdbx_strand_id
1 'polypeptide(L)'
;MSRFISRLRRTFGIVKENVGTDHLGNKYYYIPEQKTWTGRVVRPRRFVEASVTKEFEYVEGQIPSEWDAWIRGRRKHPPTAEELQENQCYQEQIKIRAREAEDRDLELQAKAYEEGLVAQPVQTQITGHAATAQFGQSKTSEDPVSTANTFQPGSWAPPKK
;
A
#
# COMPACT_ATOMS: atom_id res chain seq x y z
N MET A 1 13.18 -39.59 -21.89
CA MET A 1 11.89 -39.74 -22.60
C MET A 1 11.03 -38.46 -22.52
N SER A 2 11.44 -37.31 -23.06
CA SER A 2 10.75 -36.02 -22.80
C SER A 2 10.76 -35.02 -23.98
N ARG A 3 10.63 -35.50 -25.23
CA ARG A 3 10.49 -34.61 -26.42
C ARG A 3 9.16 -34.78 -27.16
N PHE A 4 8.47 -35.90 -26.96
CA PHE A 4 7.20 -36.18 -27.61
C PHE A 4 6.01 -35.57 -26.86
N ILE A 5 6.01 -35.60 -25.53
CA ILE A 5 4.95 -35.01 -24.69
C ILE A 5 4.90 -33.47 -24.85
N SER A 6 6.06 -32.82 -24.97
CA SER A 6 6.13 -31.36 -25.18
C SER A 6 5.60 -30.92 -26.54
N ARG A 7 5.75 -31.74 -27.60
CA ARG A 7 5.16 -31.46 -28.91
C ARG A 7 3.64 -31.63 -28.93
N LEU A 8 3.10 -32.61 -28.21
CA LEU A 8 1.65 -32.85 -28.14
C LEU A 8 0.90 -31.74 -27.36
N ARG A 9 1.52 -31.17 -26.32
CA ARG A 9 0.93 -30.01 -25.61
C ARG A 9 0.86 -28.77 -26.49
N ARG A 10 1.80 -28.61 -27.44
CA ARG A 10 1.85 -27.48 -28.38
C ARG A 10 0.73 -27.51 -29.43
N THR A 11 0.19 -28.68 -29.75
CA THR A 11 -0.88 -28.82 -30.76
C THR A 11 -2.27 -28.62 -30.18
N PHE A 12 -2.50 -28.84 -28.88
CA PHE A 12 -3.85 -28.76 -28.29
C PHE A 12 -4.02 -27.67 -27.23
N GLY A 13 -2.96 -27.05 -26.70
CA GLY A 13 -3.07 -26.06 -25.64
C GLY A 13 -2.06 -24.93 -25.73
N ILE A 14 -2.37 -23.82 -25.04
CA ILE A 14 -1.45 -22.70 -24.85
C ILE A 14 -0.33 -23.17 -23.93
N VAL A 15 0.91 -23.19 -24.43
CA VAL A 15 2.08 -23.49 -23.60
C VAL A 15 2.38 -22.27 -22.73
N LYS A 16 2.38 -22.47 -21.41
CA LYS A 16 2.85 -21.50 -20.42
C LYS A 16 4.21 -21.93 -19.86
N GLU A 17 5.16 -21.01 -19.81
CA GLU A 17 6.48 -21.20 -19.20
C GLU A 17 6.45 -20.65 -17.78
N ASN A 18 6.87 -21.45 -16.79
CA ASN A 18 7.04 -20.97 -15.42
C ASN A 18 8.36 -20.20 -15.34
N VAL A 19 8.28 -18.91 -15.03
CA VAL A 19 9.43 -18.01 -14.99
C VAL A 19 10.04 -17.96 -13.59
N GLY A 20 9.20 -18.00 -12.55
CA GLY A 20 9.67 -17.90 -11.18
C GLY A 20 8.55 -17.86 -10.17
N THR A 21 8.97 -17.89 -8.91
CA THR A 21 8.09 -17.83 -7.74
C THR A 21 8.57 -16.75 -6.80
N ASP A 22 7.63 -16.07 -6.18
CA ASP A 22 7.91 -15.03 -5.21
C ASP A 22 7.88 -15.55 -3.76
N HIS A 23 8.36 -14.76 -2.80
CA HIS A 23 8.35 -15.05 -1.37
C HIS A 23 6.95 -15.32 -0.81
N LEU A 24 5.90 -14.74 -1.41
CA LEU A 24 4.50 -14.98 -1.06
C LEU A 24 3.91 -16.28 -1.67
N GLY A 25 4.74 -17.04 -2.39
CA GLY A 25 4.33 -18.29 -3.06
C GLY A 25 3.57 -18.09 -4.38
N ASN A 26 3.43 -16.84 -4.85
CA ASN A 26 2.84 -16.53 -6.15
C ASN A 26 3.71 -17.07 -7.28
N LYS A 27 3.09 -17.65 -8.31
CA LYS A 27 3.78 -18.23 -9.46
C LYS A 27 3.58 -17.36 -10.69
N TYR A 28 4.67 -17.10 -11.41
CA TYR A 28 4.68 -16.20 -12.55
C TYR A 28 4.93 -16.95 -13.84
N TYR A 29 4.09 -16.67 -14.84
CA TYR A 29 4.15 -17.37 -16.12
C TYR A 29 4.30 -16.41 -17.29
N TYR A 30 5.02 -16.89 -18.30
CA TYR A 30 5.14 -16.26 -19.60
C TYR A 30 4.52 -17.16 -20.68
N ILE A 31 3.63 -16.59 -21.48
CA ILE A 31 3.11 -17.23 -22.68
C ILE A 31 3.87 -16.63 -23.86
N PRO A 32 4.74 -17.40 -24.54
CA PRO A 32 5.37 -16.94 -25.77
C PRO A 32 4.34 -16.85 -26.91
N GLU A 33 4.67 -16.06 -27.92
CA GLU A 33 3.86 -16.01 -29.15
C GLU A 33 3.80 -17.40 -29.78
N GLN A 34 2.58 -17.89 -29.98
CA GLN A 34 2.33 -19.21 -30.56
C GLN A 34 1.08 -19.21 -31.41
N LYS A 35 1.07 -20.04 -32.45
CA LYS A 35 -0.09 -20.28 -33.29
C LYS A 35 -0.85 -21.48 -32.73
N THR A 36 -2.13 -21.32 -32.45
CA THR A 36 -2.99 -22.46 -32.12
C THR A 36 -3.19 -23.34 -33.35
N TRP A 37 -3.63 -24.58 -33.13
CA TRP A 37 -4.04 -25.48 -34.22
C TRP A 37 -5.09 -24.86 -35.16
N THR A 38 -5.96 -24.00 -34.61
CA THR A 38 -6.97 -23.24 -35.35
C THR A 38 -6.43 -22.04 -36.13
N GLY A 39 -5.10 -21.85 -36.17
CA GLY A 39 -4.46 -20.75 -36.90
C GLY A 39 -4.53 -19.39 -36.21
N ARG A 40 -5.11 -19.27 -35.01
CA ARG A 40 -5.14 -18.02 -34.25
C ARG A 40 -3.76 -17.75 -33.65
N VAL A 41 -3.27 -16.53 -33.84
CA VAL A 41 -2.01 -16.06 -33.22
C VAL A 41 -2.32 -15.62 -31.79
N VAL A 42 -1.71 -16.31 -30.81
CA VAL A 42 -1.77 -15.91 -29.41
C VAL A 42 -0.65 -14.91 -29.16
N ARG A 43 -1.03 -13.69 -28.76
CA ARG A 43 -0.07 -12.64 -28.39
C ARG A 43 0.70 -13.03 -27.13
N PRO A 44 1.97 -12.63 -27.01
CA PRO A 44 2.73 -12.89 -25.79
C PRO A 44 2.07 -12.18 -24.62
N ARG A 45 1.87 -12.89 -23.51
CA ARG A 45 1.27 -12.35 -22.29
C ARG A 45 1.98 -12.87 -21.06
N ARG A 46 2.08 -12.01 -20.06
CA ARG A 46 2.58 -12.33 -18.72
C ARG A 46 1.40 -12.34 -17.76
N PHE A 47 1.37 -13.29 -16.85
CA PHE A 47 0.32 -13.35 -15.83
C PHE A 47 0.81 -14.05 -14.56
N VAL A 48 0.06 -13.84 -13.50
CA VAL A 48 0.32 -14.40 -12.16
C VAL A 48 -0.75 -15.43 -11.83
N GLU A 49 -0.32 -16.51 -11.20
CA GLU A 49 -1.19 -17.46 -10.52
C GLU A 49 -0.97 -17.21 -9.03
N ALA A 50 -1.96 -16.58 -8.39
CA ALA A 50 -1.91 -16.28 -6.96
C ALA A 50 -1.83 -17.58 -6.16
N SER A 51 -1.07 -17.57 -5.06
CA SER A 51 -1.04 -18.69 -4.11
C SER A 51 -2.37 -18.86 -3.38
N VAL A 52 -3.07 -17.74 -3.17
CA VAL A 52 -4.39 -17.70 -2.54
C VAL A 52 -5.43 -18.23 -3.54
N THR A 53 -6.02 -19.38 -3.22
CA THR A 53 -7.00 -20.06 -4.09
C THR A 53 -8.31 -19.29 -4.24
N LYS A 54 -8.66 -18.44 -3.27
CA LYS A 54 -9.94 -17.73 -3.23
C LYS A 54 -9.78 -16.28 -3.69
N GLU A 55 -10.51 -15.91 -4.75
CA GLU A 55 -10.42 -14.58 -5.36
C GLU A 55 -10.80 -13.44 -4.41
N PHE A 56 -11.74 -13.68 -3.48
CA PHE A 56 -12.20 -12.66 -2.54
C PHE A 56 -11.19 -12.35 -1.42
N GLU A 57 -10.17 -13.19 -1.24
CA GLU A 57 -9.09 -12.97 -0.26
C GLU A 57 -7.94 -12.15 -0.87
N TYR A 58 -8.12 -11.65 -2.10
CA TYR A 58 -7.15 -10.75 -2.72
C TYR A 58 -7.07 -9.43 -1.95
N VAL A 59 -5.86 -9.11 -1.50
CA VAL A 59 -5.53 -7.83 -0.87
C VAL A 59 -4.55 -7.08 -1.77
N GLU A 60 -4.74 -5.77 -1.90
CA GLU A 60 -3.77 -4.92 -2.58
C GLU A 60 -2.39 -5.03 -1.91
N GLY A 61 -1.34 -5.24 -2.70
CA GLY A 61 0.03 -5.45 -2.19
C GLY A 61 0.46 -6.92 -2.05
N GLN A 62 -0.40 -7.89 -2.39
CA GLN A 62 -0.04 -9.32 -2.46
C GLN A 62 0.91 -9.66 -3.62
N ILE A 63 1.18 -8.71 -4.53
CA ILE A 63 2.14 -8.89 -5.62
C ILE A 63 3.28 -7.88 -5.39
N PRO A 64 4.54 -8.34 -5.31
CA PRO A 64 5.68 -7.42 -5.19
C PRO A 64 5.76 -6.49 -6.39
N SER A 65 6.24 -5.28 -6.13
CA SER A 65 6.29 -4.20 -7.12
C SER A 65 7.11 -4.55 -8.37
N GLU A 66 8.15 -5.37 -8.20
CA GLU A 66 9.08 -5.82 -9.22
C GLU A 66 8.39 -6.77 -10.21
N TRP A 67 7.63 -7.72 -9.66
CA TRP A 67 6.83 -8.65 -10.42
C TRP A 67 5.65 -7.97 -11.11
N ASP A 68 4.98 -7.03 -10.44
CA ASP A 68 3.94 -6.20 -11.05
C ASP A 68 4.49 -5.39 -12.24
N ALA A 69 5.67 -4.78 -12.10
CA ALA A 69 6.33 -4.07 -13.19
C ALA A 69 6.67 -5.00 -14.37
N TRP A 70 7.09 -6.24 -14.10
CA TRP A 70 7.34 -7.23 -15.15
C TRP A 70 6.04 -7.68 -15.85
N ILE A 71 4.97 -7.99 -15.11
CA ILE A 71 3.67 -8.38 -15.70
C ILE A 71 3.12 -7.28 -16.59
N ARG A 72 3.20 -6.02 -16.15
CA ARG A 72 2.74 -4.86 -16.92
C ARG A 72 3.62 -4.52 -18.12
N GLY A 73 4.74 -5.22 -18.31
CA GLY A 73 5.65 -4.97 -19.44
C GLY A 73 6.60 -3.81 -19.25
N ARG A 74 6.66 -3.18 -18.07
CA ARG A 74 7.62 -2.09 -17.78
C ARG A 74 9.05 -2.61 -17.74
N ARG A 75 9.26 -3.83 -17.25
CA ARG A 75 10.55 -4.55 -17.27
C ARG A 75 10.57 -5.60 -18.37
N LYS A 76 11.70 -5.78 -19.05
CA LYS A 76 11.88 -6.85 -20.06
C LYS A 76 12.16 -8.20 -19.40
N HIS A 77 13.07 -8.21 -18.42
CA HIS A 77 13.51 -9.39 -17.69
C HIS A 77 12.72 -9.56 -16.39
N PRO A 78 12.45 -10.81 -15.95
CA PRO A 78 11.88 -11.06 -14.65
C PRO A 78 12.86 -10.63 -13.55
N PRO A 79 12.36 -10.27 -12.36
CA PRO A 79 13.23 -9.90 -11.26
C PRO A 79 14.01 -11.10 -10.71
N THR A 80 15.21 -10.84 -10.18
CA THR A 80 16.05 -11.88 -9.57
C THR A 80 15.71 -12.07 -8.09
N ALA A 81 15.91 -13.27 -7.55
CA ALA A 81 15.65 -13.54 -6.14
C ALA A 81 16.47 -12.65 -5.19
N GLU A 82 17.72 -12.36 -5.55
CA GLU A 82 18.61 -11.45 -4.81
C GLU A 82 18.05 -10.02 -4.79
N GLU A 83 17.64 -9.48 -5.94
CA GLU A 83 17.02 -8.15 -6.02
C GLU A 83 15.77 -8.04 -5.14
N LEU A 84 14.95 -9.09 -5.10
CA LEU A 84 13.77 -9.15 -4.23
C LEU A 84 14.15 -9.05 -2.75
N GLN A 85 15.18 -9.79 -2.34
CA GLN A 85 15.64 -9.78 -0.95
C GLN A 85 16.24 -8.42 -0.57
N GLU A 86 17.07 -7.83 -1.43
CA GLU A 86 17.63 -6.50 -1.21
C GLU A 86 16.54 -5.44 -1.05
N ASN A 87 15.49 -5.50 -1.88
CA ASN A 87 14.38 -4.56 -1.80
C ASN A 87 13.56 -4.74 -0.52
N GLN A 88 13.38 -5.97 -0.04
CA GLN A 88 12.74 -6.23 1.27
C GLN A 88 13.55 -5.59 2.40
N CYS A 89 14.86 -5.85 2.44
CA CYS A 89 15.75 -5.24 3.43
C CYS A 89 15.73 -3.71 3.34
N TYR A 90 15.70 -3.16 2.13
CA TYR A 90 15.60 -1.72 1.92
C TYR A 90 14.29 -1.13 2.46
N GLN A 91 13.15 -1.79 2.23
CA GLN A 91 11.86 -1.37 2.77
C GLN A 91 11.85 -1.38 4.30
N GLU A 92 12.43 -2.40 4.92
CA GLU A 92 12.57 -2.48 6.38
C GLU A 92 13.44 -1.34 6.93
N GLN A 93 14.57 -1.07 6.27
CA GLN A 93 15.45 0.05 6.64
C GLN A 93 14.74 1.40 6.54
N ILE A 94 13.94 1.63 5.49
CA ILE A 94 13.14 2.87 5.37
C ILE A 94 12.15 2.98 6.53
N LYS A 95 11.45 1.89 6.88
CA LYS A 95 10.49 1.92 8.01
C LYS A 95 11.16 2.28 9.32
N ILE A 96 12.35 1.72 9.58
CA ILE A 96 13.13 2.05 10.78
C ILE A 96 13.54 3.52 10.76
N ARG A 97 14.13 4.00 9.66
CA ARG A 97 14.56 5.40 9.52
C ARG A 97 13.41 6.39 9.61
N ALA A 98 12.23 6.04 9.08
CA ALA A 98 11.03 6.86 9.18
C ALA A 98 10.60 7.03 10.64
N ARG A 99 10.55 5.92 11.41
CA ARG A 99 10.24 5.96 12.84
C ARG A 99 11.26 6.80 13.62
N GLU A 100 12.55 6.60 13.36
CA GLU A 100 13.59 7.43 13.99
C GLU A 100 13.47 8.92 13.64
N ALA A 101 13.02 9.25 12.44
CA ALA A 101 12.81 10.64 12.04
C ALA A 101 11.59 11.25 12.76
N GLU A 102 10.50 10.48 12.89
CA GLU A 102 9.31 10.86 13.66
C GLU A 102 9.66 11.09 15.14
N ASP A 103 10.40 10.17 15.75
CA ASP A 103 10.83 10.29 17.16
C ASP A 103 11.70 11.54 17.38
N ARG A 104 12.66 11.80 16.48
CA ARG A 104 13.49 13.02 16.52
C ARG A 104 12.65 14.29 16.37
N ASP A 105 11.66 14.29 15.49
CA ASP A 105 10.78 15.44 15.30
C ASP A 105 9.93 15.72 16.55
N LEU A 106 9.39 14.67 17.17
CA LEU A 106 8.65 14.77 18.44
C LEU A 106 9.52 15.31 19.57
N GLU A 107 10.77 14.86 19.69
CA GLU A 107 11.73 15.39 20.68
C GLU A 107 12.04 16.87 20.45
N LEU A 108 12.21 17.29 19.19
CA LEU A 108 12.46 18.69 18.84
C LEU A 108 11.23 19.56 19.15
N GLN A 109 10.03 19.07 18.83
CA GLN A 109 8.78 19.75 19.18
C GLN A 109 8.62 19.90 20.71
N ALA A 110 8.97 18.86 21.48
CA ALA A 110 8.94 18.92 22.95
C ALA A 110 9.90 19.97 23.52
N LYS A 111 11.15 20.02 23.01
CA LYS A 111 12.12 21.06 23.40
C LYS A 111 11.66 22.46 23.03
N ALA A 112 11.15 22.63 21.81
CA ALA A 112 10.63 23.91 21.35
C ALA A 112 9.43 24.39 22.18
N TYR A 113 8.64 23.45 22.71
CA TYR A 113 7.59 23.74 23.68
C TYR A 113 8.15 24.18 25.04
N GLU A 114 9.15 23.47 25.58
CA GLU A 114 9.82 23.84 26.84
C GLU A 114 10.46 25.24 26.77
N GLU A 115 11.03 25.60 25.61
CA GLU A 115 11.58 26.92 25.33
C GLU A 115 10.52 27.99 25.05
N GLY A 116 9.24 27.61 24.94
CA GLY A 116 8.11 28.52 24.69
C GLY A 116 8.03 29.05 23.25
N LEU A 117 8.76 28.46 22.31
CA LEU A 117 8.75 28.85 20.89
C LEU A 117 7.54 28.28 20.15
N VAL A 118 7.03 27.13 20.61
CA VAL A 118 5.88 26.44 20.02
C VAL A 118 4.79 26.28 21.08
N ALA A 119 3.55 26.68 20.75
CA ALA A 119 2.40 26.48 21.64
C ALA A 119 2.00 24.99 21.67
N GLN A 120 1.63 24.50 22.85
CA GLN A 120 1.09 23.15 22.99
C GLN A 120 -0.11 22.96 22.06
N PRO A 121 -0.22 21.84 21.33
CA PRO A 121 -1.45 21.54 20.60
C PRO A 121 -2.57 21.46 21.63
N VAL A 122 -3.50 22.41 21.54
CA VAL A 122 -4.65 22.47 22.44
C VAL A 122 -5.43 21.17 22.28
N GLN A 123 -5.68 20.44 23.38
CA GLN A 123 -6.55 19.27 23.38
C GLN A 123 -7.99 19.74 23.10
N THR A 124 -8.37 19.82 21.84
CA THR A 124 -9.73 20.16 21.45
C THR A 124 -10.60 18.92 21.55
N GLN A 125 -11.73 19.02 22.24
CA GLN A 125 -12.71 17.95 22.22
C GLN A 125 -13.35 17.90 20.83
N ILE A 126 -13.16 16.79 20.13
CA ILE A 126 -13.84 16.55 18.84
C ILE A 126 -15.27 16.16 19.18
N THR A 127 -16.21 17.11 19.00
CA THR A 127 -17.63 16.83 19.21
C THR A 127 -18.37 16.78 17.87
N GLY A 128 -18.99 15.63 17.60
CA GLY A 128 -19.85 15.43 16.44
C GLY A 128 -19.16 14.94 15.16
N HIS A 129 -19.98 14.75 14.12
CA HIS A 129 -19.53 14.35 12.79
C HIS A 129 -19.21 15.59 11.95
N ALA A 130 -18.37 15.43 10.92
CA ALA A 130 -17.94 16.53 10.05
C ALA A 130 -19.09 17.29 9.34
N ALA A 131 -20.27 16.70 9.23
CA ALA A 131 -21.46 17.29 8.62
C ALA A 131 -22.40 18.02 9.61
N THR A 132 -22.07 18.04 10.91
CA THR A 132 -22.91 18.67 11.93
C THR A 132 -22.74 20.20 11.89
N ALA A 133 -23.76 20.91 11.42
CA ALA A 133 -23.77 22.37 11.45
C ALA A 133 -23.91 22.89 12.89
N GLN A 134 -22.98 23.74 13.35
CA GLN A 134 -22.99 24.33 14.70
C GLN A 134 -23.83 25.61 14.85
N PHE A 135 -24.65 25.96 13.85
CA PHE A 135 -25.42 27.20 13.85
C PHE A 135 -26.57 27.15 14.88
N GLY A 136 -26.60 28.10 15.82
CA GLY A 136 -27.71 28.27 16.79
C GLY A 136 -27.54 27.54 18.13
N GLN A 137 -26.38 26.97 18.44
CA GLN A 137 -26.13 26.41 19.77
C GLN A 137 -25.98 27.54 20.80
N SER A 138 -26.81 27.52 21.86
CA SER A 138 -26.85 28.57 22.90
C SER A 138 -25.85 28.39 24.03
N LYS A 139 -25.12 27.26 24.06
CA LYS A 139 -24.16 26.93 25.12
C LYS A 139 -22.74 27.16 24.61
N THR A 140 -22.15 28.29 24.96
CA THR A 140 -20.70 28.51 24.84
C THR A 140 -19.98 27.64 25.88
N SER A 141 -19.10 26.74 25.43
CA SER A 141 -18.24 25.94 26.32
C SER A 141 -17.00 26.74 26.73
N GLU A 142 -16.47 26.43 27.93
CA GLU A 142 -15.18 26.97 28.40
C GLU A 142 -14.01 26.30 27.65
N ASP A 143 -14.15 25.02 27.32
CA ASP A 143 -13.18 24.28 26.53
C ASP A 143 -13.34 24.55 25.03
N PRO A 144 -12.23 24.63 24.27
CA PRO A 144 -12.26 24.77 22.82
C PRO A 144 -12.74 23.47 22.15
N VAL A 145 -13.63 23.62 21.19
CA VAL A 145 -14.28 22.52 20.48
C VAL A 145 -13.94 22.59 19.01
N SER A 146 -13.61 21.44 18.40
CA SER A 146 -13.38 21.33 16.97
C SER A 146 -14.40 20.40 16.34
N THR A 147 -15.14 20.90 15.34
CA THR A 147 -16.01 20.08 14.48
C THR A 147 -15.48 20.15 13.06
N ALA A 148 -14.80 19.08 12.63
CA ALA A 148 -14.07 19.00 11.37
C ALA A 148 -13.11 20.19 11.13
N ASN A 149 -13.46 21.10 10.21
CA ASN A 149 -12.63 22.24 9.84
C ASN A 149 -13.00 23.54 10.59
N THR A 150 -14.04 23.51 11.44
CA THR A 150 -14.48 24.69 12.19
C THR A 150 -14.00 24.58 13.63
N PHE A 151 -13.04 25.43 13.99
CA PHE A 151 -12.57 25.59 15.35
C PHE A 151 -13.42 26.64 16.07
N GLN A 152 -14.03 26.25 17.19
CA GLN A 152 -14.69 27.18 18.11
C GLN A 152 -13.79 27.37 19.34
N PRO A 153 -13.24 28.59 19.55
CA PRO A 153 -12.50 28.86 20.76
C PRO A 153 -13.45 28.81 21.97
N GLY A 154 -12.96 28.30 23.09
CA GLY A 154 -13.69 28.35 24.36
C GLY A 154 -13.89 29.79 24.82
N SER A 155 -15.04 30.07 25.43
CA SER A 155 -15.33 31.38 26.02
C SER A 155 -14.93 31.41 27.48
N TRP A 156 -14.14 32.42 27.88
CA TRP A 156 -13.80 32.62 29.29
C TRP A 156 -15.04 32.99 30.12
N ALA A 157 -15.25 32.31 31.25
CA ALA A 157 -16.31 32.62 32.22
C ALA A 157 -15.69 32.90 33.61
N PRO A 158 -16.15 33.92 34.35
CA PRO A 158 -15.62 34.24 35.66
C PRO A 158 -15.98 33.17 36.71
N PRO A 159 -15.14 32.93 37.73
CA PRO A 159 -15.44 31.98 38.79
C PRO A 159 -16.68 32.43 39.57
N LYS A 160 -17.62 31.50 39.82
CA LYS A 160 -18.78 31.75 40.67
C LYS A 160 -18.32 31.82 42.13
N LYS A 161 -18.63 32.94 42.81
CA LYS A 161 -18.37 33.17 44.24
C LYS A 161 -19.22 32.27 45.13
#